data_AF-A0A5N5KFA8-F1
#
_entry.id   AF-A0A5N5KFA8-F1
#
_cell.length_a   1.000
_cell.length_b   1.000
_cell.length_c   1.000
_cell.angle_alpha   90.00
_cell.angle_beta   90.00
_cell.angle_gamma   90.00
#
_symmetry.space_group_name_H-M   'P 1'
#
loop_
_entity.id
_entity.type
_entity.pdbx_description
1 polymer ?
#
loop_
_entity_poly.entity_id
_entity_poly.type
_entity_poly.pdbx_seq_one_letter_code
_entity_poly.pdbx_strand_id
1 'polypeptide(L)'
;MAAFGVVLISIDDLDFLQPRQISFNVRQRLTRVFQNLSRLGAAEVHLPCTVDDSKLHQILARLGLSATELARTLRKSQKSLPLLSGIRLSCLYGIYSAAVAKRGPNTSVVVHLFSAELFDPLRELIATFSYEPQQSDGELYQKIMNSYQRDEVTFAICMGSLTKPKERNMRMLLRQKNLPLVNCLNNFFEIPGLIEGLQLGNFHKWLALHFEEPIIAYLTHVYTVWKNTICECKPAVMQNICIDDIRMLQFRMPKVSPDDATTVGELIDAGTLFPRITDPDDRAMLRRNLLTIGVVVPSFETFQQNMNYFAIGVRIIVRHVLDPTPICKSSKKRSPTVCQLL
;
A
#
# COMPACT_ATOMS: atom_id res chain seq x y z
N MET A 1 -5.82 14.50 16.43
CA MET A 1 -6.55 13.27 16.01
C MET A 1 -7.38 13.64 14.80
N ALA A 2 -7.30 12.86 13.73
CA ALA A 2 -8.01 13.14 12.47
C ALA A 2 -9.54 12.89 12.58
N ALA A 3 -9.96 11.88 13.34
CA ALA A 3 -11.35 11.53 13.59
C ALA A 3 -11.75 11.83 15.05
N PHE A 4 -12.86 12.54 15.24
CA PHE A 4 -13.38 12.91 16.57
C PHE A 4 -14.37 11.90 17.13
N GLY A 5 -15.19 11.27 16.28
CA GLY A 5 -16.21 10.32 16.71
C GLY A 5 -17.23 9.99 15.63
N VAL A 6 -18.23 9.20 16.03
CA VAL A 6 -19.36 8.77 15.21
C VAL A 6 -20.67 9.13 15.90
N VAL A 7 -21.61 9.70 15.15
CA VAL A 7 -22.94 10.09 15.65
C VAL A 7 -24.03 9.73 14.63
N LEU A 8 -25.28 9.66 15.10
CA LEU A 8 -26.46 9.60 14.23
C LEU A 8 -26.94 11.03 13.99
N ILE A 9 -27.33 11.36 12.76
CA ILE A 9 -27.89 12.67 12.41
C ILE A 9 -28.99 12.50 11.38
N SER A 10 -29.96 13.42 11.36
CA SER A 10 -30.96 13.48 10.29
C SER A 10 -30.30 13.77 8.95
N ILE A 11 -30.75 13.09 7.88
CA ILE A 11 -30.29 13.40 6.51
C ILE A 11 -30.58 14.87 6.15
N ASP A 12 -31.65 15.45 6.68
CA ASP A 12 -32.06 16.82 6.36
C ASP A 12 -31.15 17.88 7.03
N ASP A 13 -30.31 17.47 7.97
CA ASP A 13 -29.28 18.31 8.61
C ASP A 13 -27.90 18.17 7.94
N LEU A 14 -27.81 17.55 6.76
CA LEU A 14 -26.57 17.35 6.01
C LEU A 14 -26.47 18.25 4.77
N ASP A 15 -25.42 19.05 4.73
CA ASP A 15 -25.04 19.85 3.57
C ASP A 15 -23.90 19.16 2.80
N PHE A 16 -24.07 18.89 1.51
CA PHE A 16 -23.05 18.21 0.70
C PHE A 16 -22.16 19.22 -0.03
N LEU A 17 -20.87 19.23 0.31
CA LEU A 17 -19.90 20.19 -0.22
C LEU A 17 -19.51 19.93 -1.68
N GLN A 18 -19.66 18.68 -2.16
CA GLN A 18 -19.50 18.33 -3.57
C GLN A 18 -20.82 17.75 -4.13
N PRO A 19 -21.67 18.58 -4.75
CA PRO A 19 -22.90 18.10 -5.39
C PRO A 19 -22.63 17.34 -6.69
N ARG A 20 -21.45 17.51 -7.31
CA ARG A 20 -21.05 16.79 -8.52
C ARG A 20 -20.80 15.32 -8.21
N GLN A 21 -21.24 14.46 -9.12
CA GLN A 21 -21.11 13.02 -8.99
C GLN A 21 -19.64 12.61 -9.13
N ILE A 22 -19.00 12.35 -7.99
CA ILE A 22 -17.71 11.65 -7.94
C ILE A 22 -17.89 10.25 -8.55
N SER A 23 -16.94 9.82 -9.38
CA SER A 23 -16.98 8.50 -10.02
C SER A 23 -17.05 7.38 -8.97
N PHE A 24 -17.61 6.23 -9.35
CA PHE A 24 -17.74 5.08 -8.43
C PHE A 24 -16.39 4.65 -7.84
N ASN A 25 -15.34 4.65 -8.66
CA ASN A 25 -13.98 4.26 -8.24
C ASN A 25 -13.41 5.22 -7.20
N VAL A 26 -13.54 6.53 -7.42
CA VAL A 26 -13.07 7.56 -6.48
C VAL A 26 -13.85 7.47 -5.17
N ARG A 27 -15.17 7.30 -5.23
CA ARG A 27 -16.00 7.09 -4.03
C ARG A 27 -15.55 5.86 -3.23
N GLN A 28 -15.26 4.75 -3.92
CA GLN A 28 -14.83 3.53 -3.26
C GLN A 28 -13.46 3.69 -2.57
N ARG A 29 -12.53 4.44 -3.18
CA ARG A 29 -11.22 4.76 -2.57
C ARG A 29 -11.38 5.66 -1.35
N LEU A 30 -12.14 6.75 -1.47
CA LEU A 30 -12.42 7.66 -0.36
C LEU A 30 -13.02 6.91 0.84
N THR A 31 -14.02 6.06 0.62
CA THR A 31 -14.61 5.26 1.69
C THR A 31 -13.56 4.41 2.43
N ARG A 32 -12.54 3.88 1.72
CA ARG A 32 -11.43 3.15 2.36
C ARG A 32 -10.53 4.07 3.17
N VAL A 33 -10.23 5.28 2.68
CA VAL A 33 -9.45 6.28 3.43
C VAL A 33 -10.12 6.60 4.77
N PHE A 34 -11.44 6.89 4.77
CA PHE A 34 -12.15 7.17 6.03
C PHE A 34 -12.27 5.95 6.95
N GLN A 35 -12.41 4.75 6.38
CA GLN A 35 -12.36 3.50 7.16
C GLN A 35 -11.00 3.33 7.84
N ASN A 36 -9.90 3.66 7.15
CA ASN A 36 -8.55 3.60 7.70
C ASN A 36 -8.34 4.66 8.79
N LEU A 37 -8.76 5.92 8.57
CA LEU A 37 -8.70 6.99 9.58
C LEU A 37 -9.52 6.66 10.83
N SER A 38 -10.70 6.07 10.65
CA SER A 38 -11.61 5.72 11.74
C SER A 38 -11.29 4.37 12.38
N ARG A 39 -10.35 3.61 11.79
CA ARG A 39 -10.00 2.23 12.17
C ARG A 39 -11.20 1.28 12.22
N LEU A 40 -12.18 1.48 11.33
CA LEU A 40 -13.44 0.73 11.28
C LEU A 40 -13.40 -0.46 10.32
N GLY A 41 -14.24 -1.47 10.61
CA GLY A 41 -14.57 -2.55 9.68
C GLY A 41 -15.58 -2.10 8.59
N ALA A 42 -15.55 -2.77 7.44
CA ALA A 42 -16.23 -2.35 6.20
C ALA A 42 -17.77 -2.49 6.17
N ALA A 43 -18.46 -2.50 7.33
CA ALA A 43 -19.81 -3.06 7.43
C ALA A 43 -20.97 -2.08 7.17
N GLU A 44 -20.82 -0.77 7.33
CA GLU A 44 -21.95 0.16 7.19
C GLU A 44 -21.62 1.42 6.37
N VAL A 45 -22.66 2.06 5.83
CA VAL A 45 -22.56 3.31 5.07
C VAL A 45 -22.34 4.45 6.04
N HIS A 46 -21.08 4.82 6.22
CA HIS A 46 -20.66 5.92 7.05
C HIS A 46 -20.39 7.15 6.19
N LEU A 47 -21.09 8.25 6.46
CA LEU A 47 -20.90 9.51 5.74
C LEU A 47 -19.82 10.36 6.45
N PRO A 48 -18.76 10.78 5.74
CA PRO A 48 -17.71 11.58 6.33
C PRO A 48 -18.08 13.07 6.32
N CYS A 49 -18.19 13.64 7.50
CA CYS A 49 -18.53 15.04 7.72
C CYS A 49 -17.36 15.76 8.40
N THR A 50 -17.08 16.98 7.94
CA THR A 50 -16.00 17.82 8.48
C THR A 50 -16.55 18.78 9.52
N VAL A 51 -15.79 18.96 10.59
CA VAL A 51 -16.15 19.78 11.74
C VAL A 51 -14.95 20.64 12.12
N ASP A 52 -15.17 21.94 12.25
CA ASP A 52 -14.20 22.87 12.84
C ASP A 52 -14.28 22.83 14.38
N ASP A 53 -13.31 23.45 15.06
CA ASP A 53 -13.26 23.40 16.52
C ASP A 53 -14.50 24.03 17.17
N SER A 54 -15.07 25.08 16.58
CA SER A 54 -16.27 25.75 17.09
C SER A 54 -17.48 24.81 17.07
N LYS A 55 -17.73 24.14 15.94
CA LYS A 55 -18.79 23.14 15.79
C LYS A 55 -18.52 21.92 16.66
N LEU A 56 -17.26 21.50 16.82
CA LEU A 56 -16.93 20.39 17.70
C LEU A 56 -17.35 20.71 19.15
N HIS A 57 -17.05 21.90 19.65
CA HIS A 57 -17.51 22.35 20.97
C HIS A 57 -19.03 22.37 21.09
N GLN A 58 -19.75 22.83 20.07
CA GLN A 58 -21.22 22.79 20.04
C GLN A 58 -21.77 21.36 20.09
N ILE A 59 -21.17 20.44 19.32
CA ILE A 59 -21.57 19.03 19.30
C ILE A 59 -21.34 18.39 20.69
N LEU A 60 -20.20 18.63 21.31
CA LEU A 60 -19.88 18.11 22.65
C LEU A 60 -20.87 18.64 23.69
N ALA A 61 -21.14 19.95 23.68
CA ALA A 61 -22.11 20.57 24.59
C ALA A 61 -23.53 20.01 24.38
N ARG A 62 -23.93 19.79 23.13
CA ARG A 62 -25.27 19.30 22.78
C ARG A 62 -25.50 17.84 23.17
N LEU A 63 -24.48 17.01 22.99
CA LEU A 63 -24.53 15.60 23.33
C LEU A 63 -24.26 15.35 24.82
N GLY A 64 -23.78 16.35 25.56
CA GLY A 64 -23.34 16.21 26.94
C GLY A 64 -22.16 15.25 27.08
N LEU A 65 -21.30 15.17 26.06
CA LEU A 65 -20.18 14.25 26.00
C LEU A 65 -18.86 15.01 26.10
N SER A 66 -17.88 14.41 26.74
CA SER A 66 -16.48 14.80 26.61
C SER A 66 -15.90 14.35 25.26
N ALA A 67 -14.79 14.97 24.84
CA ALA A 67 -14.10 14.60 23.60
C ALA A 67 -13.63 13.13 23.61
N THR A 68 -13.26 12.60 24.77
CA THR A 68 -12.84 11.19 24.93
C THR A 68 -14.02 10.22 24.82
N GLU A 69 -15.19 10.58 25.33
CA GLU A 69 -16.42 9.80 25.19
C GLU A 69 -16.95 9.79 23.76
N LEU A 70 -16.85 10.93 23.07
CA LEU A 70 -17.14 11.03 21.64
C LEU A 70 -16.18 10.14 20.83
N ALA A 71 -14.88 10.14 21.14
CA ALA A 71 -13.92 9.25 20.47
C ALA A 71 -14.22 7.76 20.70
N ARG A 72 -14.78 7.39 21.87
CA ARG A 72 -15.20 5.99 22.13
C ARG A 72 -16.34 5.53 21.23
N THR A 73 -17.13 6.43 20.63
CA THR A 73 -18.22 6.01 19.73
C THR A 73 -17.70 5.40 18.42
N LEU A 74 -16.44 5.64 18.04
CA LEU A 74 -15.77 4.95 16.92
C LEU A 74 -15.74 3.42 17.07
N ARG A 75 -15.93 2.88 18.27
CA ARG A 75 -15.91 1.43 18.53
C ARG A 75 -17.29 0.87 18.91
N LYS A 76 -18.33 1.71 18.92
CA LYS A 76 -19.68 1.35 19.35
C LYS A 76 -20.52 0.81 18.19
N SER A 77 -21.46 -0.07 18.48
CA SER A 77 -22.46 -0.51 17.50
C SER A 77 -23.50 0.59 17.25
N GLN A 78 -24.13 0.59 16.07
CA GLN A 78 -25.08 1.64 15.65
C GLN A 78 -26.18 1.94 16.68
N LYS A 79 -26.69 0.91 17.37
CA LYS A 79 -27.75 1.06 18.40
C LYS A 79 -27.34 1.88 19.63
N SER A 80 -26.05 2.13 19.81
CA SER A 80 -25.49 2.84 20.97
C SER A 80 -24.84 4.18 20.62
N LEU A 81 -25.07 4.66 19.39
CA LEU A 81 -24.59 5.95 18.93
C LEU A 81 -25.52 7.08 19.39
N PRO A 82 -24.97 8.23 19.79
CA PRO A 82 -25.78 9.39 20.18
C PRO A 82 -26.45 10.02 18.96
N LEU A 83 -27.69 10.46 19.12
CA LEU A 83 -28.43 11.21 18.10
C LEU A 83 -28.13 12.70 18.25
N LEU A 84 -27.53 13.28 17.20
CA LEU A 84 -27.27 14.69 17.05
C LEU A 84 -28.47 15.36 16.35
N SER A 85 -29.00 16.42 16.94
CA SER A 85 -30.11 17.18 16.40
C SER A 85 -29.87 18.69 16.52
N GLY A 86 -30.33 19.44 15.52
CA GLY A 86 -30.28 20.91 15.51
C GLY A 86 -28.92 21.49 15.16
N ILE A 87 -28.00 20.70 14.61
CA ILE A 87 -26.70 21.16 14.10
C ILE A 87 -26.57 20.65 12.67
N ARG A 88 -26.32 21.55 11.72
CA ARG A 88 -26.03 21.17 10.33
C ARG A 88 -24.57 20.81 10.15
N LEU A 89 -24.32 19.65 9.52
CA LEU A 89 -22.97 19.17 9.23
C LEU A 89 -22.70 19.20 7.74
N SER A 90 -21.46 19.53 7.40
CA SER A 90 -21.00 19.56 6.02
C SER A 90 -20.33 18.24 5.69
N CYS A 91 -20.93 17.46 4.78
CA CYS A 91 -20.42 16.18 4.36
C CYS A 91 -19.64 16.30 3.04
N LEU A 92 -18.48 15.63 2.99
CA LEU A 92 -17.53 15.71 1.89
C LEU A 92 -18.11 15.16 0.59
N TYR A 93 -18.81 14.03 0.68
CA TYR A 93 -19.50 13.35 -0.41
C TYR A 93 -20.55 12.40 0.16
N GLY A 94 -21.25 11.68 -0.73
CA GLY A 94 -22.20 10.63 -0.33
C GLY A 94 -23.66 11.01 -0.50
N ILE A 95 -23.96 12.06 -1.28
CA ILE A 95 -25.33 12.49 -1.59
C ILE A 95 -26.23 11.34 -2.08
N TYR A 96 -25.69 10.46 -2.94
CA TYR A 96 -26.39 9.27 -3.41
C TYR A 96 -26.61 8.23 -2.32
N SER A 97 -25.62 8.03 -1.44
CA SER A 97 -25.75 7.10 -0.32
C SER A 97 -26.80 7.57 0.68
N ALA A 98 -26.84 8.87 0.95
CA ALA A 98 -27.89 9.50 1.75
C ALA A 98 -29.26 9.39 1.07
N ALA A 99 -29.34 9.65 -0.24
CA ALA A 99 -30.58 9.52 -1.00
C ALA A 99 -31.14 8.09 -1.00
N VAL A 100 -30.28 7.08 -1.18
CA VAL A 100 -30.66 5.66 -1.10
C VAL A 100 -31.08 5.27 0.32
N ALA A 101 -30.45 5.85 1.34
CA ALA A 101 -30.79 5.59 2.73
C ALA A 101 -32.12 6.23 3.15
N LYS A 102 -32.54 7.34 2.51
CA LYS A 102 -33.78 8.07 2.84
C LYS A 102 -35.02 7.22 2.55
N ARG A 103 -35.58 6.62 3.60
CA ARG A 103 -36.78 5.75 3.53
C ARG A 103 -38.07 6.44 3.98
N GLY A 104 -37.97 7.67 4.48
CA GLY A 104 -39.09 8.47 4.97
C GLY A 104 -38.64 9.73 5.71
N PRO A 105 -39.58 10.56 6.20
CA PRO A 105 -39.26 11.69 7.06
C PRO A 105 -38.55 11.20 8.35
N ASN A 106 -37.56 11.97 8.83
CA ASN A 106 -36.72 11.63 9.99
C ASN A 106 -35.81 10.40 9.84
N THR A 107 -35.39 10.05 8.63
CA THR A 107 -34.36 9.02 8.45
C THR A 107 -33.01 9.51 9.00
N SER A 108 -32.51 8.85 10.04
CA SER A 108 -31.17 9.11 10.58
C SER A 108 -30.10 8.25 9.91
N VAL A 109 -28.94 8.83 9.64
CA VAL A 109 -27.77 8.17 9.07
C VAL A 109 -26.57 8.29 10.00
N VAL A 110 -25.65 7.34 9.89
CA VAL A 110 -24.42 7.34 10.66
C VAL A 110 -23.39 8.24 9.97
N VAL A 111 -22.92 9.26 10.70
CA VAL A 111 -21.88 10.17 10.22
C VAL A 111 -20.62 10.06 11.07
N HIS A 112 -19.48 10.23 10.42
CA HIS A 112 -18.19 10.37 11.06
C HIS A 112 -17.78 11.82 11.10
N LEU A 113 -17.34 12.26 12.28
CA LEU A 113 -16.88 13.61 12.52
C LEU A 113 -15.36 13.65 12.35
N PHE A 114 -14.90 14.38 11.35
CA PHE A 114 -13.49 14.56 11.00
C PHE A 114 -13.07 16.01 11.18
N SER A 115 -11.80 16.25 11.51
CA SER A 115 -11.23 17.59 11.53
C SER A 115 -11.39 18.27 10.16
N ALA A 116 -11.76 19.55 10.17
CA ALA A 116 -11.78 20.37 8.96
C ALA A 116 -10.39 20.49 8.30
N GLU A 117 -9.29 20.28 9.02
CA GLU A 117 -7.93 20.27 8.47
C GLU A 117 -7.70 19.15 7.43
N LEU A 118 -8.53 18.11 7.45
CA LEU A 118 -8.47 17.02 6.46
C LEU A 118 -9.01 17.45 5.09
N PHE A 119 -9.69 18.60 5.02
CA PHE A 119 -10.43 19.02 3.84
C PHE A 119 -9.54 19.23 2.62
N ASP A 120 -8.44 19.97 2.77
CA ASP A 120 -7.54 20.30 1.67
C ASP A 120 -6.78 19.07 1.15
N PRO A 121 -6.16 18.22 2.00
CA PRO A 121 -5.54 16.97 1.55
C PRO A 121 -6.51 16.04 0.83
N LEU A 122 -7.76 15.97 1.28
CA LEU A 122 -8.78 15.14 0.66
C LEU A 122 -9.29 15.71 -0.66
N ARG A 123 -9.38 17.03 -0.80
CA ARG A 123 -9.72 17.69 -2.07
C ARG A 123 -8.65 17.47 -3.12
N GLU A 124 -7.39 17.65 -2.73
CA GLU A 124 -6.25 17.35 -3.59
C GLU A 124 -6.30 15.89 -4.03
N LEU A 125 -6.50 14.96 -3.10
CA LEU A 125 -6.64 13.53 -3.40
C LEU A 125 -7.81 13.20 -4.33
N ILE A 126 -8.96 13.86 -4.18
CA ILE A 126 -10.10 13.70 -5.10
C ILE A 126 -9.71 14.15 -6.51
N ALA A 127 -8.97 15.25 -6.64
CA ALA A 127 -8.44 15.71 -7.91
C ALA A 127 -7.42 14.69 -8.46
N THR A 128 -6.46 14.25 -7.65
CA THR A 128 -5.47 13.21 -8.00
C THR A 128 -6.15 11.93 -8.48
N PHE A 129 -7.14 11.41 -7.76
CA PHE A 129 -7.87 10.20 -8.15
C PHE A 129 -8.71 10.35 -9.41
N SER A 130 -9.05 11.58 -9.80
CA SER A 130 -9.84 11.86 -10.99
C SER A 130 -8.97 12.00 -12.25
N TYR A 131 -7.69 12.38 -12.11
CA TYR A 131 -6.87 12.82 -13.25
C TYR A 131 -5.47 12.17 -13.36
N GLU A 132 -4.93 11.49 -12.33
CA GLU A 132 -3.58 10.91 -12.39
C GLU A 132 -3.53 9.44 -12.86
N PRO A 133 -2.43 9.03 -13.53
CA PRO A 133 -2.07 7.62 -13.70
C PRO A 133 -1.92 6.95 -12.33
N GLN A 134 -2.23 5.65 -12.25
CA GLN A 134 -2.07 4.89 -11.01
C GLN A 134 -0.60 4.93 -10.57
N GLN A 135 -0.33 5.54 -9.40
CA GLN A 135 0.95 5.42 -8.70
C GLN A 135 1.38 3.96 -8.62
N SER A 136 2.69 3.73 -8.75
CA SER A 136 3.21 2.36 -8.68
C SER A 136 3.03 1.80 -7.26
N ASP A 137 3.03 0.47 -7.16
CA ASP A 137 2.99 -0.21 -5.86
C ASP A 137 4.22 0.16 -4.99
N GLY A 138 5.36 0.43 -5.63
CA GLY A 138 6.59 0.88 -4.99
C GLY A 138 6.48 2.28 -4.37
N GLU A 139 5.94 3.24 -5.13
CA GLU A 139 5.72 4.61 -4.64
C GLU A 139 4.74 4.63 -3.46
N LEU A 140 3.63 3.89 -3.59
CA LEU A 140 2.66 3.76 -2.51
C LEU A 140 3.29 3.08 -1.29
N TYR A 141 4.07 2.02 -1.48
CA TYR A 141 4.79 1.35 -0.40
C TYR A 141 5.72 2.32 0.33
N GLN A 142 6.56 3.08 -0.39
CA GLN A 142 7.47 4.05 0.21
C GLN A 142 6.74 5.14 1.00
N LYS A 143 5.67 5.72 0.44
CA LYS A 143 4.83 6.71 1.15
C LYS A 143 4.18 6.13 2.40
N ILE A 144 3.69 4.89 2.35
CA ILE A 144 3.13 4.19 3.51
C ILE A 144 4.20 4.01 4.59
N MET A 145 5.41 3.58 4.23
CA MET A 145 6.50 3.38 5.18
C MET A 145 6.96 4.70 5.82
N ASN A 146 7.04 5.79 5.04
CA ASN A 146 7.44 7.11 5.54
C ASN A 146 6.40 7.75 6.48
N SER A 147 5.11 7.45 6.26
CA SER A 147 4.00 7.96 7.08
C SER A 147 3.65 7.06 8.27
N TYR A 148 4.10 5.80 8.27
CA TYR A 148 3.77 4.83 9.30
C TYR A 148 4.15 5.35 10.71
N GLN A 149 3.17 5.43 11.61
CA GLN A 149 3.29 5.95 12.98
C GLN A 149 3.70 7.44 13.11
N ARG A 150 3.91 8.16 12.00
CA ARG A 150 4.31 9.58 11.98
C ARG A 150 3.19 10.49 11.50
N ASP A 151 2.48 10.06 10.46
CA ASP A 151 1.41 10.82 9.82
C ASP A 151 0.23 9.88 9.53
N GLU A 152 -0.77 9.91 10.42
CA GLU A 152 -1.97 9.08 10.32
C GLU A 152 -2.79 9.41 9.07
N VAL A 153 -2.75 10.66 8.60
CA VAL A 153 -3.54 11.13 7.46
C VAL A 153 -2.96 10.59 6.17
N THR A 154 -1.67 10.85 5.93
CA THR A 154 -0.97 10.34 4.73
C THR A 154 -0.98 8.82 4.70
N PHE A 155 -0.80 8.16 5.85
CA PHE A 155 -0.89 6.70 5.95
C PHE A 155 -2.27 6.19 5.51
N ALA A 156 -3.35 6.76 6.04
CA ALA A 156 -4.71 6.33 5.71
C ALA A 156 -5.07 6.60 4.24
N ILE A 157 -4.59 7.73 3.70
CA ILE A 157 -4.72 8.08 2.28
C ILE A 157 -4.05 7.03 1.40
N CYS A 158 -2.76 6.75 1.63
CA CYS A 158 -2.00 5.81 0.82
C CYS A 158 -2.56 4.38 0.92
N MET A 159 -2.96 3.97 2.13
CA MET A 159 -3.63 2.68 2.33
C MET A 159 -4.99 2.58 1.60
N GLY A 160 -5.75 3.67 1.52
CA GLY A 160 -7.03 3.72 0.80
C GLY A 160 -6.88 3.75 -0.73
N SER A 161 -5.74 4.22 -1.23
CA SER A 161 -5.38 4.20 -2.66
C SER A 161 -5.13 2.79 -3.20
N LEU A 162 -4.73 1.86 -2.34
CA LEU A 162 -4.51 0.46 -2.70
C LEU A 162 -5.82 -0.27 -3.04
N THR A 163 -5.74 -1.30 -3.88
CA THR A 163 -6.85 -2.25 -4.04
C THR A 163 -7.03 -3.06 -2.75
N LYS A 164 -8.26 -3.55 -2.45
CA LYS A 164 -8.52 -4.34 -1.23
C LYS A 164 -7.51 -5.49 -1.02
N PRO A 165 -7.12 -6.27 -2.05
CA PRO A 165 -6.08 -7.28 -1.88
C PRO A 165 -4.72 -6.69 -1.50
N LYS A 166 -4.27 -5.62 -2.16
CA LYS A 166 -2.98 -4.97 -1.88
C LYS A 166 -2.95 -4.34 -0.48
N GLU A 167 -4.04 -3.69 -0.06
CA GLU A 167 -4.22 -3.14 1.28
C GLU A 167 -4.13 -4.23 2.36
N ARG A 168 -4.77 -5.38 2.13
CA ARG A 168 -4.65 -6.56 3.02
C ARG A 168 -3.21 -7.06 3.08
N ASN A 169 -2.54 -7.15 1.94
CA ASN A 169 -1.14 -7.61 1.88
C ASN A 169 -0.23 -6.64 2.62
N MET A 170 -0.46 -5.33 2.49
CA MET A 170 0.30 -4.31 3.21
C MET A 170 0.10 -4.43 4.72
N ARG A 171 -1.14 -4.60 5.19
CA ARG A 171 -1.40 -4.88 6.62
C ARG A 171 -0.74 -6.17 7.10
N MET A 172 -0.59 -7.18 6.23
CA MET A 172 0.14 -8.40 6.57
C MET A 172 1.64 -8.11 6.69
N LEU A 173 2.23 -7.36 5.75
CA LEU A 173 3.65 -6.96 5.78
C LEU A 173 4.00 -6.18 7.04
N LEU A 174 3.13 -5.25 7.47
CA LEU A 174 3.35 -4.43 8.66
C LEU A 174 3.25 -5.19 10.01
N ARG A 175 3.01 -6.50 10.00
CA ARG A 175 3.03 -7.31 11.23
C ARG A 175 4.45 -7.51 11.72
N GLN A 176 4.65 -7.52 13.04
CA GLN A 176 5.95 -7.65 13.68
C GLN A 176 6.79 -8.84 13.17
N LYS A 177 6.16 -9.99 12.95
CA LYS A 177 6.85 -11.18 12.43
C LYS A 177 7.50 -10.97 11.05
N ASN A 178 6.95 -10.07 10.23
CA ASN A 178 7.42 -9.81 8.87
C ASN A 178 8.39 -8.61 8.82
N LEU A 179 8.79 -8.06 9.97
CA LEU A 179 9.68 -6.90 10.06
C LEU A 179 11.04 -7.13 9.35
N PRO A 180 11.67 -8.31 9.39
CA PRO A 180 12.90 -8.57 8.63
C PRO A 180 12.71 -8.38 7.11
N LEU A 181 11.58 -8.84 6.57
CA LEU A 181 11.24 -8.65 5.16
C LEU A 181 10.99 -7.18 4.84
N VAL A 182 10.27 -6.45 5.70
CA VAL A 182 10.03 -5.01 5.55
C VAL A 182 11.35 -4.24 5.53
N ASN A 183 12.28 -4.56 6.44
CA ASN A 183 13.60 -3.93 6.47
C ASN A 183 14.38 -4.20 5.18
N CYS A 184 14.33 -5.42 4.67
CA CYS A 184 14.94 -5.77 3.38
C CYS A 184 14.35 -4.96 2.22
N LEU A 185 13.02 -4.83 2.17
CA LEU A 185 12.33 -4.03 1.14
C LEU A 185 12.65 -2.53 1.22
N ASN A 186 12.82 -1.99 2.43
CA ASN A 186 13.13 -0.56 2.61
C ASN A 186 14.51 -0.18 2.05
N ASN A 187 15.45 -1.12 1.96
CA ASN A 187 16.76 -0.86 1.34
C ASN A 187 16.63 -0.41 -0.13
N PHE A 188 15.58 -0.85 -0.82
CA PHE A 188 15.33 -0.50 -2.22
C PHE A 188 14.96 0.97 -2.43
N PHE A 189 14.67 1.74 -1.36
CA PHE A 189 14.46 3.19 -1.46
C PHE A 189 15.70 3.94 -1.97
N GLU A 190 16.89 3.33 -1.85
CA GLU A 190 18.13 3.90 -2.37
C GLU A 190 18.23 3.82 -3.91
N ILE A 191 17.40 3.00 -4.57
CA ILE A 191 17.42 2.78 -6.02
C ILE A 191 15.97 2.88 -6.56
N PRO A 192 15.50 4.09 -6.93
CA PRO A 192 14.11 4.34 -7.34
C PRO A 192 13.60 3.38 -8.43
N GLY A 193 14.42 3.14 -9.46
CA GLY A 193 14.05 2.24 -10.55
C GLY A 193 13.73 0.81 -10.11
N LEU A 194 14.36 0.31 -9.05
CA LEU A 194 14.04 -1.02 -8.52
C LEU A 194 12.74 -1.02 -7.74
N ILE A 195 12.57 -0.11 -6.78
CA ILE A 195 11.38 -0.11 -5.91
C ILE A 195 10.09 0.08 -6.72
N GLU A 196 10.15 0.82 -7.83
CA GLU A 196 9.02 0.99 -8.76
C GLU A 196 8.50 -0.34 -9.34
N GLY A 197 9.38 -1.35 -9.47
CA GLY A 197 9.03 -2.70 -9.91
C GLY A 197 8.34 -3.58 -8.84
N LEU A 198 8.17 -3.07 -7.62
CA LEU A 198 7.49 -3.81 -6.54
C LEU A 198 6.05 -4.16 -6.94
N GLN A 199 5.62 -5.40 -6.68
CA GLN A 199 4.24 -5.84 -6.91
C GLN A 199 3.61 -6.33 -5.60
N LEU A 200 2.92 -5.44 -4.88
CA LEU A 200 2.27 -5.75 -3.60
C LEU A 200 1.19 -6.83 -3.74
N GLY A 201 0.63 -6.98 -4.94
CA GLY A 201 -0.38 -7.99 -5.25
C GLY A 201 0.07 -9.42 -4.96
N ASN A 202 1.35 -9.76 -5.15
CA ASN A 202 1.84 -11.15 -5.04
C ASN A 202 2.30 -11.54 -3.64
N PHE A 203 2.54 -10.59 -2.73
CA PHE A 203 3.13 -10.87 -1.41
C PHE A 203 2.31 -11.82 -0.53
N HIS A 204 0.97 -11.84 -0.64
CA HIS A 204 0.18 -12.84 0.10
C HIS A 204 0.55 -14.29 -0.25
N LYS A 205 0.92 -14.56 -1.51
CA LYS A 205 1.31 -15.90 -1.97
C LYS A 205 2.62 -16.30 -1.30
N TRP A 206 3.57 -15.37 -1.27
CA TRP A 206 4.91 -15.61 -0.72
C TRP A 206 4.89 -15.73 0.80
N LEU A 207 4.16 -14.85 1.49
CA LEU A 207 3.98 -14.91 2.95
C LEU A 207 3.24 -16.18 3.40
N ALA A 208 2.39 -16.75 2.55
CA ALA A 208 1.69 -18.01 2.85
C ALA A 208 2.59 -19.25 2.73
N LEU A 209 3.77 -19.13 2.14
CA LEU A 209 4.74 -20.25 2.10
C LEU A 209 5.33 -20.51 3.48
N HIS A 210 5.41 -19.50 4.36
CA HIS A 210 6.11 -19.58 5.64
C HIS A 210 7.62 -19.89 5.53
N PHE A 211 8.25 -19.52 4.40
CA PHE A 211 9.69 -19.60 4.15
C PHE A 211 10.24 -18.19 3.96
N GLU A 212 10.41 -17.45 5.06
CA GLU A 212 10.79 -16.04 5.02
C GLU A 212 12.29 -15.86 4.73
N GLU A 213 13.18 -16.74 5.20
CA GLU A 213 14.63 -16.59 4.96
C GLU A 213 15.01 -16.65 3.47
N PRO A 214 14.52 -17.61 2.65
CA PRO A 214 14.84 -17.65 1.23
C PRO A 214 14.32 -16.44 0.45
N ILE A 215 13.15 -15.90 0.85
CA ILE A 215 12.59 -14.69 0.26
C ILE A 215 13.51 -13.50 0.53
N ILE A 216 13.92 -13.32 1.80
CA ILE A 216 14.83 -12.25 2.22
C ILE A 216 16.19 -12.41 1.54
N ALA A 217 16.70 -13.63 1.43
CA ALA A 217 17.98 -13.92 0.77
C ALA A 217 17.96 -13.50 -0.71
N TYR A 218 16.90 -13.83 -1.45
CA TYR A 218 16.78 -13.42 -2.86
C TYR A 218 16.66 -11.90 -2.99
N LEU A 219 15.81 -11.26 -2.20
CA LEU A 219 15.66 -9.80 -2.24
C LEU A 219 16.97 -9.08 -1.85
N THR A 220 17.69 -9.61 -0.87
CA THR A 220 19.03 -9.12 -0.51
C THR A 220 19.99 -9.29 -1.67
N HIS A 221 19.97 -10.44 -2.37
CA HIS A 221 20.76 -10.64 -3.58
C HIS A 221 20.45 -9.59 -4.66
N VAL A 222 19.18 -9.31 -4.94
CA VAL A 222 18.78 -8.27 -5.91
C VAL A 222 19.42 -6.93 -5.51
N TYR A 223 19.20 -6.49 -4.27
CA TYR A 223 19.73 -5.22 -3.79
C TYR A 223 21.25 -5.15 -3.81
N THR A 224 21.94 -6.19 -3.34
CA THR A 224 23.41 -6.27 -3.27
C THR A 224 24.04 -6.24 -4.66
N VAL A 225 23.48 -6.95 -5.63
CA VAL A 225 23.98 -6.94 -7.02
C VAL A 225 23.91 -5.52 -7.60
N TRP A 226 22.77 -4.84 -7.42
CA TRP A 226 22.65 -3.48 -7.92
C TRP A 226 23.54 -2.50 -7.18
N LYS A 227 23.51 -2.49 -5.85
CA LYS A 227 24.27 -1.56 -5.03
C LYS A 227 25.77 -1.77 -5.17
N ASN A 228 26.26 -3.00 -4.94
CA ASN A 228 27.69 -3.25 -4.80
C ASN A 228 28.35 -3.55 -6.16
N THR A 229 27.67 -4.29 -7.04
CA THR A 229 28.27 -4.75 -8.30
C THR A 229 28.02 -3.78 -9.44
N ILE A 230 26.77 -3.37 -9.67
CA ILE A 230 26.44 -2.51 -10.82
C ILE A 230 26.81 -1.06 -10.52
N CYS A 231 26.42 -0.53 -9.36
CA CYS A 231 26.54 0.90 -9.04
C CYS A 231 27.77 1.27 -8.19
N GLU A 232 28.58 0.30 -7.76
CA GLU A 232 29.76 0.50 -6.89
C GLU A 232 29.49 1.39 -5.65
N CYS A 233 28.32 1.22 -5.03
CA CYS A 233 27.86 1.99 -3.88
C CYS A 233 27.81 3.51 -4.10
N LYS A 234 27.78 4.00 -5.35
CA LYS A 234 27.71 5.43 -5.68
C LYS A 234 26.26 5.93 -5.59
N PRO A 235 25.91 6.80 -4.60
CA PRO A 235 24.53 7.24 -4.43
C PRO A 235 23.99 8.05 -5.62
N ALA A 236 24.84 8.86 -6.26
CA ALA A 236 24.48 9.64 -7.44
C ALA A 236 24.05 8.75 -8.62
N VAL A 237 24.70 7.60 -8.80
CA VAL A 237 24.32 6.61 -9.81
C VAL A 237 23.02 5.92 -9.41
N MET A 238 22.96 5.39 -8.17
CA MET A 238 21.82 4.62 -7.67
C MET A 238 20.49 5.38 -7.75
N GLN A 239 20.50 6.68 -7.40
CA GLN A 239 19.31 7.53 -7.40
C GLN A 239 18.82 7.91 -8.81
N ASN A 240 19.70 7.81 -9.83
CA ASN A 240 19.36 8.17 -11.21
C ASN A 240 18.91 6.98 -12.07
N ILE A 241 18.88 5.77 -11.51
CA ILE A 241 18.33 4.58 -12.17
C ILE A 241 16.80 4.66 -12.18
N CYS A 242 16.20 4.47 -13.36
CA CYS A 242 14.75 4.43 -13.55
C CYS A 242 14.23 3.03 -13.86
N ILE A 243 12.92 2.83 -13.81
CA ILE A 243 12.29 1.52 -14.07
C ILE A 243 12.59 1.01 -15.49
N ASP A 244 12.74 1.89 -16.47
CA ASP A 244 12.98 1.47 -17.85
C ASP A 244 14.39 0.90 -18.01
N ASP A 245 15.38 1.41 -17.25
CA ASP A 245 16.70 0.80 -17.14
C ASP A 245 16.60 -0.63 -16.61
N ILE A 246 15.82 -0.83 -15.53
CA ILE A 246 15.60 -2.15 -14.95
C ILE A 246 14.93 -3.10 -15.95
N ARG A 247 13.89 -2.63 -16.66
CA ARG A 247 13.14 -3.43 -17.64
C ARG A 247 13.99 -3.86 -18.83
N MET A 248 14.87 -2.98 -19.30
CA MET A 248 15.78 -3.30 -20.40
C MET A 248 16.86 -4.30 -19.98
N LEU A 249 17.26 -4.31 -18.70
CA LEU A 249 18.35 -5.14 -18.20
C LEU A 249 17.91 -6.47 -17.57
N GLN A 250 16.74 -6.53 -16.96
CA GLN A 250 16.27 -7.74 -16.28
C GLN A 250 16.25 -8.95 -17.21
N PHE A 251 16.52 -10.14 -16.65
CA PHE A 251 16.63 -11.41 -17.38
C PHE A 251 17.85 -11.57 -18.31
N ARG A 252 18.69 -10.54 -18.46
CA ARG A 252 19.92 -10.64 -19.26
C ARG A 252 21.09 -11.17 -18.45
N MET A 253 22.02 -11.86 -19.11
CA MET A 253 23.28 -12.31 -18.51
C MET A 253 24.47 -12.02 -19.46
N PRO A 254 24.88 -10.75 -19.60
CA PRO A 254 25.86 -10.32 -20.59
C PRO A 254 27.20 -11.05 -20.54
N LYS A 255 27.68 -11.47 -19.37
CA LYS A 255 28.95 -12.20 -19.25
C LYS A 255 28.95 -13.53 -20.00
N VAL A 256 27.79 -14.18 -20.10
CA VAL A 256 27.65 -15.53 -20.66
C VAL A 256 26.99 -15.52 -22.04
N SER A 257 26.07 -14.60 -22.28
CA SER A 257 25.32 -14.47 -23.54
C SER A 257 25.92 -13.36 -24.41
N PRO A 258 26.55 -13.70 -25.56
CA PRO A 258 27.07 -12.69 -26.49
C PRO A 258 25.98 -11.75 -27.01
N ASP A 259 24.78 -12.26 -27.23
CA ASP A 259 23.63 -11.47 -27.70
C ASP A 259 23.21 -10.43 -26.65
N ASP A 260 23.18 -10.82 -25.37
CA ASP A 260 22.93 -9.87 -24.27
C ASP A 260 24.06 -8.85 -24.13
N ALA A 261 25.32 -9.28 -24.28
CA ALA A 261 26.47 -8.38 -24.23
C ALA A 261 26.40 -7.30 -25.31
N THR A 262 26.12 -7.69 -26.55
CA THR A 262 25.94 -6.78 -27.68
C THR A 262 24.77 -5.84 -27.41
N THR A 263 23.60 -6.38 -27.05
CA THR A 263 22.39 -5.58 -26.80
C THR A 263 22.60 -4.56 -25.69
N VAL A 264 23.18 -4.97 -24.55
CA VAL A 264 23.43 -4.07 -23.41
C VAL A 264 24.51 -3.03 -23.76
N GLY A 265 25.56 -3.43 -24.46
CA GLY A 265 26.60 -2.51 -24.94
C GLY A 265 26.01 -1.42 -25.83
N GLU A 266 25.25 -1.80 -26.86
CA GLU A 266 24.61 -0.87 -27.78
C GLU A 266 23.64 0.09 -27.08
N LEU A 267 22.81 -0.41 -26.15
CA LEU A 267 21.88 0.43 -25.40
C LEU A 267 22.59 1.48 -24.53
N ILE A 268 23.74 1.13 -23.94
CA ILE A 268 24.54 2.07 -23.16
C ILE A 268 25.24 3.07 -24.09
N ASP A 269 25.84 2.60 -25.18
CA ASP A 269 26.59 3.42 -26.13
C ASP A 269 25.65 4.42 -26.86
N ALA A 270 24.40 4.04 -27.10
CA ALA A 270 23.34 4.90 -27.66
C ALA A 270 22.69 5.86 -26.65
N GLY A 271 23.06 5.81 -25.37
CA GLY A 271 22.45 6.64 -24.33
C GLY A 271 21.01 6.26 -23.94
N THR A 272 20.52 5.12 -24.42
CA THR A 272 19.16 4.63 -24.10
C THR A 272 19.11 4.06 -22.69
N LEU A 273 20.15 3.33 -22.28
CA LEU A 273 20.35 2.94 -20.89
C LEU A 273 21.00 4.07 -20.09
N PHE A 274 20.43 4.30 -18.90
CA PHE A 274 20.83 5.32 -17.93
C PHE A 274 20.86 6.74 -18.49
N PRO A 275 19.77 7.24 -19.10
CA PRO A 275 19.76 8.56 -19.74
C PRO A 275 19.99 9.71 -18.74
N ARG A 276 19.73 9.48 -17.44
CA ARG A 276 19.94 10.46 -16.36
C ARG A 276 21.38 10.50 -15.83
N ILE A 277 22.25 9.59 -16.30
CA ILE A 277 23.65 9.50 -15.87
C ILE A 277 24.52 9.99 -17.02
N THR A 278 25.01 11.23 -16.89
CA THR A 278 25.76 11.93 -17.94
C THR A 278 27.27 11.89 -17.74
N ASP A 279 27.73 11.59 -16.52
CA ASP A 279 29.15 11.51 -16.21
C ASP A 279 29.83 10.36 -17.00
N PRO A 280 30.85 10.63 -17.82
CA PRO A 280 31.48 9.61 -18.66
C PRO A 280 32.11 8.46 -17.87
N ASP A 281 32.69 8.74 -16.69
CA ASP A 281 33.35 7.73 -15.87
C ASP A 281 32.31 6.79 -15.24
N ASP A 282 31.19 7.32 -14.75
CA ASP A 282 30.07 6.53 -14.24
C ASP A 282 29.43 5.69 -15.35
N ARG A 283 29.29 6.22 -16.57
CA ARG A 283 28.80 5.45 -17.72
C ARG A 283 29.74 4.32 -18.10
N ALA A 284 31.05 4.59 -18.15
CA ALA A 284 32.07 3.57 -18.44
C ALA A 284 32.12 2.48 -17.35
N MET A 285 31.95 2.87 -16.08
CA MET A 285 31.82 1.96 -14.94
C MET A 285 30.59 1.06 -15.09
N LEU A 286 29.40 1.63 -15.30
CA LEU A 286 28.15 0.86 -15.48
C LEU A 286 28.27 -0.12 -16.64
N ARG A 287 28.83 0.32 -17.77
CA ARG A 287 29.09 -0.53 -18.94
C ARG A 287 29.96 -1.73 -18.59
N ARG A 288 31.11 -1.48 -17.96
CA ARG A 288 32.05 -2.53 -17.55
C ARG A 288 31.39 -3.52 -16.59
N ASN A 289 30.68 -3.01 -15.60
CA ASN A 289 30.09 -3.83 -14.54
C ASN A 289 28.93 -4.69 -15.06
N LEU A 290 28.09 -4.14 -15.93
CA LEU A 290 27.01 -4.89 -16.57
C LEU A 290 27.52 -5.96 -17.54
N LEU A 291 28.59 -5.69 -18.29
CA LEU A 291 29.16 -6.69 -19.22
C LEU A 291 29.92 -7.81 -18.50
N THR A 292 30.39 -7.57 -17.27
CA THR A 292 31.16 -8.55 -16.49
C THR A 292 30.34 -9.23 -15.39
N ILE A 293 29.06 -8.86 -15.22
CA ILE A 293 28.19 -9.41 -14.19
C ILE A 293 28.00 -10.93 -14.37
N GLY A 294 28.36 -11.69 -13.33
CA GLY A 294 28.35 -13.15 -13.35
C GLY A 294 26.99 -13.80 -13.05
N VAL A 295 25.93 -13.00 -12.97
CA VAL A 295 24.57 -13.46 -12.66
C VAL A 295 23.59 -12.85 -13.66
N VAL A 296 22.42 -13.46 -13.79
CA VAL A 296 21.28 -12.81 -14.46
C VAL A 296 20.99 -11.51 -13.73
N VAL A 297 20.85 -10.40 -14.45
CA VAL A 297 20.57 -9.09 -13.85
C VAL A 297 19.25 -9.20 -13.07
N PRO A 298 19.28 -9.10 -11.73
CA PRO A 298 18.14 -9.42 -10.90
C PRO A 298 17.21 -8.22 -10.78
N SER A 299 15.91 -8.45 -10.63
CA SER A 299 14.89 -7.43 -10.38
C SER A 299 13.74 -8.00 -9.55
N PHE A 300 12.75 -7.17 -9.20
CA PHE A 300 11.51 -7.69 -8.63
C PHE A 300 10.77 -8.63 -9.59
N GLU A 301 10.91 -8.46 -10.90
CA GLU A 301 10.30 -9.35 -11.88
C GLU A 301 11.04 -10.70 -11.91
N THR A 302 12.37 -10.71 -11.91
CA THR A 302 13.13 -11.98 -11.82
C THR A 302 12.85 -12.71 -10.52
N PHE A 303 12.73 -11.98 -9.40
CA PHE A 303 12.32 -12.53 -8.11
C PHE A 303 10.96 -13.22 -8.23
N GLN A 304 9.96 -12.54 -8.80
CA GLN A 304 8.62 -13.09 -8.88
C GLN A 304 8.53 -14.34 -9.76
N GLN A 305 9.23 -14.34 -10.90
CA GLN A 305 9.28 -15.52 -11.76
C GLN A 305 9.95 -16.69 -11.04
N ASN A 306 11.06 -16.46 -10.32
CA ASN A 306 11.70 -17.50 -9.52
C ASN A 306 10.80 -18.00 -8.38
N MET A 307 10.06 -17.10 -7.74
CA MET A 307 9.13 -17.45 -6.65
C MET A 307 7.98 -18.34 -7.13
N ASN A 308 7.54 -18.23 -8.39
CA ASN A 308 6.54 -19.13 -8.97
C ASN A 308 7.05 -20.58 -8.95
N TYR A 309 8.31 -20.82 -9.31
CA TYR A 309 8.93 -22.15 -9.27
C TYR A 309 9.23 -22.59 -7.85
N PHE A 310 9.80 -21.70 -7.03
CA PHE A 310 10.13 -21.99 -5.63
C PHE A 310 8.89 -22.44 -4.84
N ALA A 311 7.75 -21.77 -5.06
CA ALA A 311 6.49 -22.13 -4.41
C ALA A 311 6.03 -23.56 -4.72
N ILE A 312 6.34 -24.10 -5.91
CA ILE A 312 6.03 -25.49 -6.26
C ILE A 312 6.89 -26.43 -5.40
N GLY A 313 8.20 -26.19 -5.33
CA GLY A 313 9.12 -26.99 -4.52
C GLY A 313 8.76 -26.99 -3.04
N VAL A 314 8.48 -25.82 -2.47
CA VAL A 314 8.02 -25.69 -1.09
C VAL A 314 6.76 -26.49 -0.83
N ARG A 315 5.75 -26.43 -1.70
CA ARG A 315 4.50 -27.19 -1.53
C ARG A 315 4.73 -28.69 -1.56
N ILE A 316 5.64 -29.18 -2.40
CA ILE A 316 6.01 -30.59 -2.45
C ILE A 316 6.67 -31.00 -1.13
N ILE A 317 7.67 -30.25 -0.67
CA ILE A 317 8.38 -30.53 0.58
C ILE A 317 7.41 -30.54 1.77
N VAL A 318 6.57 -29.51 1.90
CA VAL A 318 5.59 -29.43 3.00
C VAL A 318 4.64 -30.63 2.96
N ARG A 319 4.09 -30.96 1.78
CA ARG A 319 3.10 -32.02 1.64
C ARG A 319 3.64 -33.44 1.78
N HIS A 320 4.88 -33.68 1.34
CA HIS A 320 5.40 -35.04 1.21
C HIS A 320 6.54 -35.36 2.18
N VAL A 321 7.17 -34.34 2.77
CA VAL A 321 8.29 -34.51 3.70
C VAL A 321 7.90 -34.07 5.11
N LEU A 322 7.31 -32.87 5.25
CA LEU A 322 7.06 -32.28 6.57
C LEU A 322 5.71 -32.65 7.18
N ASP A 323 4.67 -32.91 6.37
CA ASP A 323 3.34 -33.32 6.84
C ASP A 323 2.87 -34.60 6.13
N PRO A 324 3.38 -35.79 6.53
CA PRO A 324 3.08 -37.06 5.88
C PRO A 324 1.71 -37.63 6.28
N THR A 325 0.72 -36.79 6.57
CA THR A 325 -0.61 -37.29 6.96
C THR A 325 -1.34 -37.89 5.74
N PRO A 326 -1.83 -39.15 5.83
CA PRO A 326 -2.51 -39.81 4.71
C PRO A 326 -3.79 -39.07 4.31
N ILE A 327 -4.11 -39.14 3.02
CA ILE A 327 -5.34 -38.60 2.43
C ILE A 327 -6.54 -39.33 3.03
N CYS A 328 -7.03 -38.88 4.18
CA CYS A 328 -8.36 -39.21 4.65
C CYS A 328 -9.20 -37.93 4.62
N LYS A 329 -10.10 -37.87 3.63
CA LYS A 329 -11.07 -36.80 3.44
C LYS A 329 -11.94 -36.69 4.69
N SER A 330 -11.57 -35.82 5.64
CA SER A 330 -12.57 -35.22 6.52
C SER A 330 -12.09 -33.87 7.04
N SER A 331 -13.00 -32.91 6.92
CA SER A 331 -12.92 -31.56 7.44
C SER A 331 -12.41 -31.50 8.88
N LYS A 332 -11.28 -30.83 9.13
CA LYS A 332 -11.07 -29.95 10.29
C LYS A 332 -9.73 -29.23 10.20
N LYS A 333 -9.79 -27.91 10.42
CA LYS A 333 -8.68 -26.96 10.56
C LYS A 333 -7.56 -27.53 11.43
N ARG A 334 -6.34 -27.64 10.89
CA ARG A 334 -5.09 -27.46 11.65
C ARG A 334 -4.03 -26.85 10.73
N SER A 335 -3.46 -25.73 11.18
CA SER A 335 -2.23 -25.15 10.67
C SER A 335 -1.08 -25.66 11.54
N PRO A 336 -0.01 -26.27 10.99
CA PRO A 336 1.23 -26.45 11.72
C PRO A 336 2.15 -25.25 11.45
N THR A 337 2.64 -24.64 12.53
CA THR A 337 3.70 -23.65 12.53
C THR A 337 5.03 -24.39 12.42
N VAL A 338 5.77 -24.21 11.33
CA VAL A 338 7.16 -24.68 11.23
C VAL A 338 8.03 -23.67 11.96
N CYS A 339 8.28 -23.89 13.26
CA CYS A 339 9.20 -23.08 14.04
C CYS A 339 9.82 -23.84 15.22
N GLN A 340 10.06 -25.14 15.06
CA GLN A 340 10.89 -25.93 15.96
C GLN A 340 11.54 -27.06 15.15
N LEU A 341 12.69 -26.77 14.56
CA LEU A 341 13.74 -27.72 14.18
C LEU A 341 14.84 -26.89 13.51
N LEU A 342 15.60 -26.17 14.34
CA LEU A 342 17.05 -25.92 14.30
C LEU A 342 17.39 -24.91 15.40
#